data_AF-A0A453B1F8-F1
#
_entry.id   AF-A0A453B1F8-F1
#
_cell.length_a   1.000
_cell.length_b   1.000
_cell.length_c   1.000
_cell.angle_alpha   90.00
_cell.angle_beta   90.00
_cell.angle_gamma   90.00
#
_symmetry.space_group_name_H-M   'P 1'
#
loop_
_entity.id
_entity.type
_entity.pdbx_description
1 polymer ?
#
loop_
_entity_poly.entity_id
_entity_poly.type
_entity_poly.pdbx_seq_one_letter_code
_entity_poly.pdbx_strand_id
1 'polypeptide(L)'
;ILHISDADVRETKMLGSAPIILVMFRTQEIHCIRDKEGQVTEGGQDSIRTVYYQWAMQLMDSDELPEEESYYAVWRLREMHQLGVKALI
;
A
#
# COMPACT_ATOMS: atom_id res chain seq x y z
N ILE A 1 -2.55 -3.79 11.01
CA ILE A 1 -3.53 -4.12 9.94
C ILE A 1 -4.34 -5.31 10.41
N LEU A 2 -5.66 -5.27 10.26
CA LEU A 2 -6.59 -6.33 10.65
C LEU A 2 -7.05 -7.14 9.43
N HIS A 3 -7.32 -6.47 8.32
CA HIS A 3 -7.84 -7.10 7.11
C HIS A 3 -7.46 -6.29 5.87
N ILE A 4 -7.27 -6.96 4.73
CA ILE A 4 -7.06 -6.38 3.40
C ILE A 4 -8.09 -7.00 2.47
N SER A 5 -8.78 -6.18 1.68
CA SER A 5 -9.82 -6.64 0.75
C SER A 5 -9.90 -5.81 -0.51
N ASP A 6 -10.59 -6.38 -1.51
CA ASP A 6 -10.94 -5.71 -2.77
C ASP A 6 -9.71 -5.20 -3.52
N ALA A 7 -8.62 -5.97 -3.48
CA ALA A 7 -7.40 -5.66 -4.21
C ALA A 7 -7.59 -5.90 -5.70
N ASP A 8 -7.43 -4.84 -6.48
CA ASP A 8 -7.74 -4.84 -7.90
C ASP A 8 -6.85 -3.85 -8.68
N VAL A 9 -6.53 -4.20 -9.93
CA VAL A 9 -5.78 -3.32 -10.83
C VAL A 9 -6.76 -2.42 -11.56
N ARG A 10 -6.70 -1.13 -11.28
CA ARG A 10 -7.64 -0.14 -11.85
C ARG A 10 -7.17 0.51 -13.13
N GLU A 11 -5.85 0.64 -13.28
CA GLU A 11 -5.27 1.25 -14.47
C GLU A 11 -3.90 0.63 -14.75
N THR A 12 -3.56 0.56 -16.04
CA THR A 12 -2.24 0.20 -16.55
C THR A 12 -1.76 1.33 -17.46
N LYS A 13 -0.53 1.82 -17.25
CA LYS A 13 0.07 2.88 -18.07
C LYS A 13 1.55 2.61 -18.31
N MET A 14 2.12 3.26 -19.32
CA MET A 14 3.58 3.26 -19.54
C MET A 14 4.19 4.53 -18.95
N LEU A 15 5.28 4.40 -18.19
CA LEU A 15 6.13 5.51 -17.77
C LEU A 15 7.50 5.34 -18.44
N GLY A 16 7.69 6.04 -19.56
CA GLY A 16 8.79 5.72 -20.48
C GLY A 16 8.58 4.32 -21.06
N SER A 17 9.56 3.43 -20.90
CA SER A 17 9.48 2.02 -21.30
C SER A 17 8.96 1.09 -20.20
N ALA A 18 8.84 1.56 -18.96
CA ALA A 18 8.46 0.71 -17.84
C ALA A 18 6.93 0.71 -17.63
N PRO A 19 6.27 -0.46 -17.54
CA PRO A 19 4.86 -0.52 -17.23
C PRO A 19 4.61 -0.17 -15.76
N ILE A 20 3.54 0.58 -15.54
CA ILE A 20 3.02 0.99 -14.24
C ILE A 20 1.59 0.47 -14.11
N ILE A 21 1.27 -0.11 -12.97
CA ILE A 21 -0.12 -0.46 -12.60
C ILE A 21 -0.56 0.37 -11.39
N LEU A 22 -1.82 0.80 -11.40
CA LEU A 22 -2.48 1.38 -10.24
C LEU A 22 -3.31 0.28 -9.55
N VAL A 23 -2.87 -0.13 -8.36
CA VAL A 23 -3.57 -1.11 -7.53
C VAL A 23 -4.40 -0.35 -6.50
N MET A 24 -5.70 -0.60 -6.47
CA MET A 24 -6.55 -0.13 -5.38
C MET A 24 -6.92 -1.29 -4.48
N PHE A 25 -6.97 -1.02 -3.19
CA PHE A 25 -7.46 -1.96 -2.18
C PHE A 25 -7.92 -1.17 -0.96
N ARG A 26 -8.60 -1.84 -0.03
CA ARG A 26 -8.89 -1.25 1.28
C ARG A 26 -8.39 -2.12 2.40
N THR A 27 -7.99 -1.47 3.49
CA THR A 27 -7.62 -2.11 4.74
C THR A 27 -8.63 -1.82 5.82
N GLN A 28 -8.75 -2.72 6.79
CA GLN A 28 -9.13 -2.36 8.14
C GLN A 28 -7.86 -2.36 8.99
N GLU A 29 -7.69 -1.32 9.78
CA GLU A 29 -6.49 -1.14 10.59
C GLU A 29 -6.77 -0.43 11.91
N ILE A 30 -5.92 -0.70 12.90
CA ILE A 30 -5.93 0.01 14.17
C ILE A 30 -5.05 1.24 14.00
N HIS A 31 -5.61 2.42 14.24
CA HIS A 31 -4.83 3.66 14.27
C HIS A 31 -4.49 4.04 15.70
N CYS A 32 -3.23 3.86 16.07
CA CYS A 32 -2.73 4.14 17.41
C CYS A 32 -1.30 4.69 17.30
N ILE A 33 -1.16 6.01 17.29
CA ILE A 33 0.14 6.68 17.33
C ILE A 33 0.53 6.87 18.78
N ARG A 34 1.79 6.56 19.10
CA ARG A 34 2.37 6.72 20.44
C ARG A 34 3.59 7.62 20.39
N ASP A 35 3.81 8.36 21.46
CA ASP A 35 5.07 9.06 21.69
C ASP A 35 6.18 8.10 22.14
N LYS A 36 7.36 8.66 22.46
CA LYS A 36 8.54 7.89 22.87
C LYS A 36 8.35 7.25 24.25
N GLU A 37 7.48 7.83 25.07
CA GLU A 37 7.10 7.39 26.41
C GLU A 37 5.99 6.32 26.36
N GLY A 38 5.44 6.03 25.18
CA GLY A 38 4.43 5.01 24.94
C GLY A 38 2.99 5.49 25.16
N GLN A 39 2.78 6.78 25.45
CA GLN A 39 1.44 7.35 25.61
C GLN A 39 0.78 7.52 24.24
N VAL A 40 -0.53 7.26 24.17
CA VAL A 40 -1.29 7.41 22.92
C VAL A 40 -1.49 8.90 22.64
N THR A 41 -0.99 9.36 21.50
CA THR A 41 -1.10 10.76 21.05
C THR A 41 -2.14 10.95 19.96
N GLU A 42 -2.46 9.91 19.19
CA GLU A 42 -3.55 9.93 18.20
C GLU A 42 -4.21 8.55 18.08
N GLY A 43 -5.54 8.53 18.02
CA GLY A 43 -6.33 7.30 17.91
C GLY A 43 -6.39 6.51 19.21
N GLY A 44 -6.32 5.18 19.13
CA GLY A 44 -6.44 4.29 20.28
C GLY A 44 -6.18 2.83 19.93
N GLN A 45 -5.95 2.01 20.95
CA GLN A 45 -5.72 0.56 20.76
C GLN A 45 -6.91 -0.14 20.07
N ASP A 46 -8.11 0.40 20.28
CA ASP A 46 -9.34 -0.12 19.68
C ASP A 46 -9.89 0.79 18.57
N SER A 47 -9.14 1.81 18.13
CA SER A 47 -9.61 2.73 17.08
C SER A 47 -9.44 2.09 15.70
N ILE A 48 -10.53 1.50 15.21
CA ILE A 48 -10.53 0.78 13.94
C ILE A 48 -10.93 1.74 12.82
N ARG A 49 -10.07 1.84 11.79
CA ARG A 49 -10.29 2.65 10.59
C ARG A 49 -10.36 1.75 9.36
N THR A 50 -11.23 2.10 8.42
CA THR A 50 -11.16 1.61 7.05
C THR A 50 -10.39 2.62 6.22
N VAL A 51 -9.33 2.18 5.55
CA VAL A 51 -8.48 3.05 4.71
C VAL A 51 -8.49 2.55 3.28
N TYR A 52 -8.75 3.45 2.34
CA TYR A 52 -8.74 3.16 0.90
C TYR A 52 -7.39 3.58 0.32
N TYR A 53 -6.63 2.61 -0.18
CA TYR A 53 -5.32 2.83 -0.77
C TYR A 53 -5.36 2.78 -2.28
N GLN A 54 -4.53 3.61 -2.91
CA GLN A 54 -4.13 3.50 -4.30
C GLN A 54 -2.61 3.50 -4.38
N TRP A 55 -2.03 2.42 -4.91
CA TRP A 55 -0.60 2.24 -5.07
C TRP A 55 -0.24 2.28 -6.54
N ALA A 56 0.74 3.10 -6.89
CA ALA A 56 1.39 3.05 -8.20
C ALA A 56 2.59 2.12 -8.13
N MET A 57 2.53 1.01 -8.84
CA MET A 57 3.56 -0.03 -8.86
C MET A 57 4.24 -0.06 -10.22
N GLN A 58 5.57 -0.07 -10.25
CA GLN A 58 6.36 -0.19 -11.48
C GLN A 58 6.96 -1.59 -11.60
N LEU A 59 6.85 -2.21 -12.77
CA LEU A 59 7.58 -3.44 -13.05
C LEU A 59 9.08 -3.13 -13.14
N MET A 60 9.89 -3.89 -12.41
CA MET A 60 11.33 -3.79 -12.51
C MET A 60 11.85 -4.55 -13.72
N ASP A 61 12.87 -3.99 -14.37
CA ASP A 61 13.58 -4.67 -15.44
C ASP A 61 14.38 -5.85 -14.85
N SER A 62 14.39 -6.98 -15.55
CA SER A 62 15.07 -8.21 -15.09
C SER A 62 16.56 -7.99 -14.84
N ASP A 63 17.18 -7.08 -15.59
CA ASP A 63 18.61 -6.76 -15.51
C ASP A 63 18.95 -5.95 -14.24
N GLU A 64 17.95 -5.37 -13.57
CA GLU A 64 18.11 -4.66 -12.29
C GLU A 64 17.91 -5.56 -11.06
N LEU A 65 17.53 -6.83 -11.27
CA LEU A 65 17.21 -7.77 -10.20
C LEU A 65 18.38 -8.74 -9.96
N PRO A 66 18.62 -9.15 -8.70
CA PRO A 66 19.47 -10.32 -8.44
C PRO A 66 18.95 -11.54 -9.21
N GLU A 67 19.85 -12.38 -9.74
CA GLU A 67 19.45 -13.56 -10.54
C GLU A 67 18.42 -14.45 -9.82
N GLU A 68 18.54 -14.54 -8.49
CA GLU A 68 17.65 -15.29 -7.61
C GLU A 68 16.21 -14.76 -7.56
N GLU A 69 15.98 -13.48 -7.87
CA GLU A 69 14.66 -12.83 -7.86
C GLU A 69 14.06 -12.67 -9.27
N SER A 70 14.83 -13.00 -10.32
CA SER A 70 14.43 -12.80 -11.73
C SER A 70 13.34 -13.78 -12.23
N TYR A 71 13.03 -14.83 -11.47
CA TYR A 71 12.04 -15.85 -11.86
C TYR A 71 10.59 -15.36 -11.85
N TYR A 72 10.32 -14.22 -11.21
CA TYR A 72 8.98 -13.62 -11.13
C TYR A 72 9.02 -12.14 -11.47
N ALA A 73 7.88 -11.61 -11.92
CA ALA A 73 7.71 -10.18 -12.11
C ALA A 73 7.82 -9.45 -10.77
N VAL A 74 8.88 -8.67 -10.57
CA VAL A 74 9.08 -7.86 -9.37
C VAL A 74 8.52 -6.46 -9.58
N TRP A 75 7.63 -6.04 -8.68
CA TRP A 75 7.00 -4.73 -8.73
C TRP A 75 7.49 -3.83 -7.61
N ARG A 76 8.00 -2.65 -7.95
CA ARG A 76 8.43 -1.61 -7.01
C ARG A 76 7.30 -0.62 -6.76
N LEU A 77 6.97 -0.37 -5.49
CA LEU A 77 6.08 0.73 -5.12
C LEU A 77 6.74 2.08 -5.42
N ARG A 78 6.10 2.89 -6.26
CA ARG A 78 6.55 4.24 -6.62
C ARG A 78 5.89 5.29 -5.76
N GLU A 79 4.57 5.20 -5.63
CA GLU A 79 3.76 6.13 -4.87
C GLU A 79 2.62 5.40 -4.18
N MET A 80 2.28 5.86 -2.98
CA MET A 80 1.13 5.39 -2.22
C MET A 80 0.27 6.59 -1.84
N HIS A 81 -1.02 6.49 -2.15
CA HIS A 81 -2.01 7.49 -1.79
C HIS A 81 -3.07 6.85 -0.89
N GLN A 82 -3.45 7.55 0.18
CA GLN A 82 -4.64 7.25 0.97
C GLN A 82 -5.78 8.12 0.47
N LEU A 83 -6.73 7.52 -0.27
CA LEU A 83 -7.82 8.24 -0.91
C LEU A 83 -8.95 8.61 0.07
N GLY A 84 -9.01 7.92 1.21
CA GLY A 84 -10.00 8.20 2.24
C GLY A 84 -9.82 7.32 3.46
N VAL A 85 -10.26 7.86 4.61
CA VAL A 85 -10.23 7.20 5.90
C VAL A 85 -11.62 7.30 6.51
N LYS A 86 -12.20 6.17 6.90
CA LYS A 86 -13.47 6.11 7.63
C LYS A 86 -13.25 5.44 8.98
N ALA A 87 -13.44 6.18 10.07
CA ALA A 87 -13.49 5.61 11.40
C ALA A 87 -14.73 4.71 11.54
N LEU A 88 -14.55 3.53 12.14
CA LEU A 88 -15.65 2.61 12.43
C LEU A 88 -16.02 2.66 13.91
N ILE A 89 -15.03 2.68 14.80
CA ILE A 89 -15.14 2.72 16.26
C ILE A 89 -13.98 3.54 16.81
#